data_AF-I4LZP2-F1
#
_entry.id   AF-I4LZP2-F1
#
_cell.length_a   1.000
_cell.length_b   1.000
_cell.length_c   1.000
_cell.angle_alpha   90.00
_cell.angle_beta   90.00
_cell.angle_gamma   90.00
#
_symmetry.space_group_name_H-M   'P 1'
#
loop_
_entity.id
_entity.type
_entity.pdbx_description
1 polymer ?
#
loop_
_entity_poly.entity_id
_entity_poly.type
_entity_poly.pdbx_seq_one_letter_code
_entity_poly.pdbx_strand_id
1 'polypeptide(L)'
;MQELEERILKDGIVKPGNVLKVDAFLNHQCDVELFDHMGAAWAEHFRNAGINKILTIEASGIGIACIAARHFGNIPVVFAKKAQSINLDGDQYVSTVFSFTKQREFPVIVSRKYLSAEDRVLILDDFLANGKALQGLIDICDHAGATVAGIGIAIEKGFQGGGDSLREAGYDLDSLAIVDAMDPVDCSISFRK
;
A
#
# COMPACT_ATOMS: atom_id res chain seq x y z
N MET A 1 14.58 -1.50 -2.44
CA MET A 1 15.20 -0.77 -3.57
C MET A 1 16.07 0.33 -2.99
N GLN A 2 17.34 0.36 -3.40
CA GLN A 2 18.34 1.28 -2.86
C GLN A 2 17.95 2.75 -3.05
N GLU A 3 17.39 3.11 -4.21
CA GLU A 3 16.98 4.50 -4.52
C GLU A 3 15.93 5.05 -3.54
N LEU A 4 14.93 4.24 -3.14
CA LEU A 4 13.93 4.67 -2.16
C LEU A 4 14.54 4.83 -0.76
N GLU A 5 15.42 3.92 -0.35
CA GLU A 5 16.16 4.04 0.92
C GLU A 5 17.02 5.31 0.95
N GLU A 6 17.76 5.58 -0.13
CA GLU A 6 18.54 6.81 -0.29
C GLU A 6 17.66 8.05 -0.24
N ARG A 7 16.48 8.01 -0.89
CA ARG A 7 15.53 9.12 -0.84
C ARG A 7 14.97 9.35 0.56
N ILE A 8 14.67 8.28 1.30
CA ILE A 8 14.25 8.35 2.71
C ILE A 8 15.36 8.94 3.57
N LEU A 9 16.62 8.53 3.39
CA LEU A 9 17.76 9.06 4.17
C LEU A 9 18.01 10.55 3.89
N LYS A 10 17.76 11.00 2.66
CA LYS A 10 17.99 12.38 2.25
C LYS A 10 16.90 13.34 2.75
N ASP A 11 15.63 12.98 2.54
CA ASP A 11 14.50 13.90 2.72
C ASP A 11 13.48 13.44 3.79
N GLY A 12 13.67 12.24 4.36
CA GLY A 12 12.83 11.71 5.43
C GLY A 12 13.11 12.36 6.77
N ILE A 13 12.05 12.57 7.56
CA ILE A 13 12.16 13.16 8.90
C ILE A 13 11.55 12.19 9.91
N VAL A 14 12.38 11.67 10.81
CA VAL A 14 11.92 10.84 11.93
C VAL A 14 11.28 11.73 12.99
N LYS A 15 10.07 11.38 13.42
CA LYS A 15 9.31 12.05 14.46
C LYS A 15 9.01 11.09 15.62
N PRO A 16 8.81 11.61 16.84
CA PRO A 16 8.39 10.78 17.97
C PRO A 16 7.14 9.94 17.67
N GLY A 17 7.03 8.77 18.32
CA GLY A 17 5.90 7.87 18.14
C GLY A 17 6.00 6.98 16.89
N ASN A 18 7.22 6.65 16.45
CA ASN A 18 7.48 5.78 15.28
C ASN A 18 6.86 6.32 13.98
N VAL A 19 6.98 7.63 13.77
CA VAL A 19 6.48 8.32 12.58
C VAL A 19 7.65 8.72 11.68
N LEU A 20 7.67 8.20 10.46
CA LEU A 20 8.57 8.63 9.40
C LEU A 20 7.82 9.57 8.46
N LYS A 21 8.20 10.84 8.41
CA LYS A 21 7.58 11.85 7.55
C LYS A 21 8.33 11.92 6.21
N VAL A 22 7.61 11.69 5.12
CA VAL A 22 8.12 11.63 3.73
C VAL A 22 7.27 12.47 2.77
N ASP A 23 6.67 13.54 3.30
CA ASP A 23 5.77 14.43 2.57
C ASP A 23 6.42 15.12 1.36
N ALA A 24 7.76 15.16 1.29
CA ALA A 24 8.51 15.79 0.20
C ALA A 24 8.52 14.95 -1.10
N PHE A 25 8.17 13.67 -1.05
CA PHE A 25 8.22 12.79 -2.21
C PHE A 25 7.13 11.71 -2.28
N LEU A 26 6.42 11.41 -1.18
CA LEU A 26 5.42 10.33 -1.14
C LEU A 26 4.01 10.82 -0.74
N ASN A 27 3.88 11.45 0.43
CA ASN A 27 2.56 11.63 1.09
C ASN A 27 1.88 12.99 0.87
N HIS A 28 2.55 13.95 0.23
CA HIS A 28 1.97 15.26 -0.06
C HIS A 28 2.46 15.82 -1.39
N GLN A 29 3.77 16.02 -1.51
CA GLN A 29 4.46 16.18 -2.78
C GLN A 29 4.80 14.79 -3.32
N CYS A 30 4.51 14.55 -4.58
CA CYS A 30 4.74 13.28 -5.25
C CYS A 30 5.98 13.39 -6.15
N ASP A 31 6.96 12.52 -5.95
CA ASP A 31 8.07 12.35 -6.87
C ASP A 31 7.69 11.30 -7.93
N VAL A 32 7.28 11.79 -9.10
CA VAL A 32 6.72 10.95 -10.17
C VAL A 32 7.77 10.01 -10.77
N GLU A 33 9.04 10.44 -10.82
CA GLU A 33 10.13 9.59 -11.32
C GLU A 33 10.38 8.42 -10.36
N LEU A 34 10.41 8.70 -9.06
CA LEU A 34 10.50 7.64 -8.05
C LEU A 34 9.31 6.68 -8.14
N PHE A 35 8.09 7.19 -8.37
CA PHE A 35 6.90 6.34 -8.51
C PHE A 35 7.01 5.42 -9.74
N ASP A 36 7.61 5.89 -10.83
CA ASP A 36 7.86 5.10 -12.03
C ASP A 36 8.83 3.95 -11.75
N HIS A 37 9.94 4.24 -11.07
CA HIS A 37 10.93 3.22 -10.69
C HIS A 37 10.37 2.20 -9.69
N MET A 38 9.56 2.65 -8.72
CA MET A 38 8.83 1.73 -7.82
C MET A 38 7.87 0.83 -8.60
N GLY A 39 7.14 1.40 -9.57
CA GLY A 39 6.26 0.66 -10.48
C GLY A 39 6.98 -0.44 -11.26
N ALA A 40 8.15 -0.11 -11.83
CA ALA A 40 8.99 -1.05 -12.56
C ALA A 40 9.51 -2.18 -11.64
N ALA A 41 9.92 -1.86 -10.41
CA ALA A 41 10.39 -2.85 -9.44
C ALA A 41 9.30 -3.88 -9.10
N TRP A 42 8.08 -3.42 -8.79
CA TRP A 42 6.96 -4.33 -8.55
C TRP A 42 6.57 -5.15 -9.78
N ALA A 43 6.59 -4.54 -10.98
CA ALA A 43 6.28 -5.27 -12.21
C ALA A 43 7.27 -6.41 -12.48
N GLU A 44 8.56 -6.21 -12.18
CA GLU A 44 9.57 -7.26 -12.27
C GLU A 44 9.34 -8.37 -11.25
N HIS A 45 9.09 -8.02 -9.98
CA HIS A 45 8.83 -9.00 -8.92
C HIS A 45 7.59 -9.86 -9.23
N PHE A 46 6.49 -9.22 -9.62
CA PHE A 46 5.22 -9.89 -9.87
C PHE A 46 4.98 -10.30 -11.34
N ARG A 47 6.02 -10.35 -12.19
CA ARG A 47 5.89 -10.57 -13.65
C ARG A 47 5.09 -11.82 -14.06
N ASN A 48 5.12 -12.86 -13.21
CA ASN A 48 4.44 -14.14 -13.45
C ASN A 48 3.13 -14.31 -12.63
N ALA A 49 2.71 -13.29 -11.89
CA ALA A 49 1.55 -13.38 -11.00
C ALA A 49 0.19 -13.29 -11.74
N GLY A 50 0.21 -12.90 -13.02
CA GLY A 50 -0.99 -12.78 -13.86
C GLY A 50 -1.93 -11.66 -13.40
N ILE A 51 -1.37 -10.59 -12.84
CA ILE A 51 -2.13 -9.46 -12.29
C ILE A 51 -2.91 -8.77 -13.42
N ASN A 52 -4.20 -8.52 -13.18
CA ASN A 52 -5.09 -7.81 -14.11
C ASN A 52 -5.78 -6.57 -13.49
N LYS A 53 -5.48 -6.29 -12.20
CA LYS A 53 -6.06 -5.17 -11.45
C LYS A 53 -5.11 -4.71 -10.36
N ILE A 54 -5.05 -3.41 -10.13
CA ILE A 54 -4.43 -2.85 -8.93
C ILE A 54 -5.52 -2.32 -8.01
N LEU A 55 -5.46 -2.70 -6.73
CA LEU A 55 -6.31 -2.18 -5.67
C LEU A 55 -5.45 -1.37 -4.68
N THR A 56 -5.88 -0.16 -4.34
CA THR A 56 -5.22 0.69 -3.34
C THR A 56 -6.27 1.31 -2.42
N ILE A 57 -5.87 2.11 -1.44
CA ILE A 57 -6.75 2.95 -0.63
C ILE A 57 -6.39 4.43 -0.76
N GLU A 58 -7.39 5.31 -0.64
CA GLU A 58 -7.16 6.75 -0.71
C GLU A 58 -6.36 7.28 0.51
N ALA A 59 -5.52 8.32 0.38
CA ALA A 59 -5.24 9.08 -0.84
C ALA A 59 -3.84 8.80 -1.42
N SER A 60 -2.81 8.64 -0.57
CA SER A 60 -1.40 8.55 -1.00
C SER A 60 -1.15 7.44 -2.02
N GLY A 61 -1.76 6.26 -1.81
CA GLY A 61 -1.59 5.13 -2.71
C GLY A 61 -2.13 5.33 -4.13
N ILE A 62 -3.01 6.32 -4.37
CA ILE A 62 -3.61 6.57 -5.69
C ILE A 62 -2.53 6.96 -6.71
N GLY A 63 -1.65 7.90 -6.35
CA GLY A 63 -0.60 8.36 -7.26
C GLY A 63 0.36 7.24 -7.62
N ILE A 64 0.81 6.49 -6.61
CA ILE A 64 1.70 5.34 -6.74
C ILE A 64 1.06 4.28 -7.64
N ALA A 65 -0.19 3.89 -7.35
CA ALA A 65 -0.90 2.85 -8.10
C ALA A 65 -1.11 3.21 -9.58
N CYS A 66 -1.47 4.46 -9.87
CA CYS A 66 -1.65 4.94 -11.25
C CYS A 66 -0.35 4.90 -12.06
N ILE A 67 0.77 5.30 -11.47
CA ILE A 67 2.07 5.24 -12.14
C ILE A 67 2.54 3.79 -12.29
N ALA A 68 2.44 2.99 -11.21
CA ALA A 68 2.79 1.58 -11.25
C ALA A 68 2.03 0.81 -12.34
N ALA A 69 0.73 1.07 -12.51
CA ALA A 69 -0.11 0.43 -13.53
C ALA A 69 0.43 0.52 -14.97
N ARG A 70 1.24 1.56 -15.27
CA ARG A 70 1.90 1.71 -16.59
C ARG A 70 2.83 0.53 -16.89
N HIS A 71 3.50 -0.01 -15.87
CA HIS A 71 4.42 -1.15 -15.96
C HIS A 71 3.70 -2.49 -16.00
N PHE A 72 2.43 -2.53 -15.59
CA PHE A 72 1.54 -3.69 -15.70
C PHE A 72 0.64 -3.65 -16.95
N GLY A 73 1.06 -2.93 -18.01
CA GLY A 73 0.31 -2.89 -19.27
C GLY A 73 -0.93 -1.99 -19.25
N ASN A 74 -0.98 -0.99 -18.36
CA ASN A 74 -2.12 -0.07 -18.18
C ASN A 74 -3.40 -0.75 -17.69
N ILE A 75 -3.26 -1.76 -16.83
CA ILE A 75 -4.40 -2.39 -16.16
C ILE A 75 -5.17 -1.39 -15.29
N PRO A 76 -6.48 -1.62 -15.05
CA PRO A 76 -7.28 -0.74 -14.21
C PRO A 76 -6.76 -0.63 -12.78
N VAL A 77 -6.83 0.58 -12.24
CA VAL A 77 -6.61 0.88 -10.82
C VAL A 77 -7.95 1.18 -10.17
N VAL A 78 -8.22 0.52 -9.04
CA VAL A 78 -9.36 0.78 -8.17
C VAL A 78 -8.82 1.26 -6.84
N PHE A 79 -9.38 2.35 -6.29
CA PHE A 79 -9.04 2.80 -4.95
C PHE A 79 -10.24 2.72 -4.03
N ALA A 80 -10.04 2.15 -2.86
CA ALA A 80 -11.05 2.09 -1.82
C ALA A 80 -11.20 3.44 -1.11
N LYS A 81 -12.42 3.75 -0.71
CA LYS A 81 -12.77 4.99 0.01
C LYS A 81 -12.87 4.74 1.50
N LYS A 82 -12.48 5.74 2.30
CA LYS A 82 -12.51 5.74 3.77
C LYS A 82 -13.79 6.35 4.37
N ALA A 83 -14.66 6.88 3.51
CA ALA A 83 -15.95 7.44 3.88
C ALA A 83 -16.99 7.13 2.80
N GLN A 84 -18.25 6.91 3.23
CA GLN A 84 -19.37 6.86 2.31
C GLN A 84 -19.50 8.22 1.61
N SER A 85 -19.47 8.23 0.28
CA SER A 85 -19.89 9.41 -0.46
C SER A 85 -21.35 9.28 -0.87
N ILE A 86 -22.08 10.39 -0.79
CA ILE A 86 -23.48 10.51 -1.21
C ILE A 86 -23.68 10.02 -2.67
N ASN A 87 -22.65 10.14 -3.53
CA ASN A 87 -22.70 9.76 -4.94
C ASN A 87 -22.29 8.30 -5.24
N LEU A 88 -22.02 7.47 -4.23
CA LEU A 88 -21.77 6.03 -4.44
C LEU A 88 -23.12 5.29 -4.41
N ASP A 89 -23.97 5.55 -5.40
CA ASP A 89 -25.20 4.80 -5.59
C ASP A 89 -24.85 3.37 -6.09
N GLY A 90 -25.29 2.34 -5.37
CA GLY A 90 -25.21 0.93 -5.82
C GLY A 90 -24.67 -0.06 -4.78
N ASP A 91 -24.54 -1.32 -5.22
CA ASP A 91 -24.03 -2.44 -4.42
C ASP A 91 -22.52 -2.32 -4.17
N GLN A 92 -22.10 -2.56 -2.93
CA GLN A 92 -20.75 -2.26 -2.43
C GLN A 92 -20.19 -3.43 -1.62
N TYR A 93 -18.88 -3.60 -1.72
CA TYR A 93 -18.10 -4.32 -0.72
C TYR A 93 -17.68 -3.32 0.36
N VAL A 94 -17.88 -3.70 1.62
CA VAL A 94 -17.50 -2.90 2.79
C VAL A 94 -16.74 -3.79 3.77
N SER A 95 -15.56 -3.34 4.19
CA SER A 95 -14.85 -3.86 5.37
C SER A 95 -14.66 -2.73 6.38
N THR A 96 -14.50 -3.06 7.66
CA THR A 96 -14.33 -2.10 8.74
C THR A 96 -12.94 -2.25 9.35
N VAL A 97 -12.17 -1.16 9.37
CA VAL A 97 -10.80 -1.15 9.88
C VAL A 97 -10.69 -0.28 11.12
N PHE A 98 -10.10 -0.82 12.20
CA PHE A 98 -9.83 -0.06 13.42
C PHE A 98 -8.52 0.75 13.32
N SER A 99 -8.60 2.06 13.50
CA SER A 99 -7.45 2.95 13.61
C SER A 99 -7.06 3.13 15.08
N PHE A 100 -5.92 2.58 15.51
CA PHE A 100 -5.40 2.79 16.86
C PHE A 100 -4.99 4.24 17.13
N THR A 101 -4.48 4.94 16.13
CA THR A 101 -4.06 6.34 16.26
C THR A 101 -5.25 7.28 16.41
N LYS A 102 -6.38 6.98 15.76
CA LYS A 102 -7.62 7.77 15.84
C LYS A 102 -8.66 7.19 16.82
N GLN A 103 -8.35 6.05 17.46
CA GLN A 103 -9.24 5.32 18.38
C GLN A 103 -10.66 5.15 17.80
N ARG A 104 -10.75 4.87 16.49
CA ARG A 104 -12.04 4.77 15.80
C ARG A 104 -11.97 3.80 14.63
N GLU A 105 -13.12 3.21 14.32
CA GLU A 105 -13.32 2.45 13.10
C GLU A 105 -13.54 3.38 11.91
N PHE A 106 -13.11 2.95 10.73
CA PHE A 106 -13.45 3.57 9.47
C PHE A 106 -13.79 2.49 8.45
N PRO A 107 -14.77 2.74 7.57
CA PRO A 107 -15.11 1.81 6.51
C PRO A 107 -14.06 1.87 5.40
N VAL A 108 -13.85 0.74 4.73
CA VAL A 108 -13.13 0.60 3.47
C VAL A 108 -14.16 0.14 2.45
N ILE A 109 -14.38 0.95 1.41
CA ILE A 109 -15.51 0.78 0.50
C ILE A 109 -15.03 0.68 -0.94
N VAL A 110 -15.50 -0.35 -1.65
CA VAL A 110 -15.30 -0.53 -3.10
C VAL A 110 -16.62 -0.88 -3.75
N SER A 111 -16.95 -0.25 -4.89
CA SER A 111 -18.14 -0.63 -5.66
C SER A 111 -17.96 -1.99 -6.30
N ARG A 112 -18.97 -2.86 -6.21
CA ARG A 112 -18.92 -4.22 -6.79
C ARG A 112 -18.70 -4.23 -8.31
N LYS A 113 -19.03 -3.14 -9.00
CA LYS A 113 -18.84 -3.01 -10.44
C LYS A 113 -17.38 -3.13 -10.88
N TYR A 114 -16.42 -2.85 -9.99
CA TYR A 114 -15.01 -2.73 -10.33
C TYR A 114 -14.13 -3.85 -9.77
N LEU A 115 -14.72 -4.85 -9.08
CA LEU A 115 -13.98 -5.96 -8.50
C LEU A 115 -14.82 -7.24 -8.56
N SER A 116 -14.30 -8.29 -9.21
CA SER A 116 -15.00 -9.56 -9.40
C SER A 116 -14.10 -10.77 -9.16
N ALA A 117 -14.67 -11.97 -9.18
CA ALA A 117 -13.96 -13.21 -8.87
C ALA A 117 -12.90 -13.60 -9.92
N GLU A 118 -13.00 -13.04 -11.13
CA GLU A 118 -12.01 -13.21 -12.20
C GLU A 118 -10.76 -12.35 -12.00
N ASP A 119 -10.76 -11.46 -11.00
CA ASP A 119 -9.66 -10.54 -10.76
C ASP A 119 -8.50 -11.20 -10.02
N ARG A 120 -7.30 -10.94 -10.53
CA ARG A 120 -6.01 -11.23 -9.89
C ARG A 120 -5.39 -9.90 -9.51
N VAL A 121 -5.52 -9.55 -8.25
CA VAL A 121 -5.32 -8.21 -7.71
C VAL A 121 -3.92 -8.07 -7.15
N LEU A 122 -3.22 -7.01 -7.55
CA LEU A 122 -2.08 -6.47 -6.81
C LEU A 122 -2.58 -5.38 -5.88
N ILE A 123 -2.39 -5.56 -4.57
CA ILE A 123 -2.67 -4.50 -3.61
C ILE A 123 -1.43 -3.61 -3.50
N LEU A 124 -1.58 -2.29 -3.70
CA LEU A 124 -0.51 -1.32 -3.49
C LEU A 124 -0.88 -0.34 -2.36
N ASP A 125 0.09 -0.03 -1.50
CA ASP A 125 -0.07 1.01 -0.47
C ASP A 125 1.25 1.74 -0.17
N ASP A 126 1.16 2.94 0.39
CA ASP A 126 2.33 3.78 0.71
C ASP A 126 3.10 3.23 1.93
N PHE A 127 2.39 2.84 2.98
CA PHE A 127 2.97 2.40 4.24
C PHE A 127 2.37 1.10 4.76
N LEU A 128 3.24 0.18 5.17
CA LEU A 128 2.88 -0.96 6.02
C LEU A 128 3.39 -0.77 7.44
N ALA A 129 2.45 -0.60 8.37
CA ALA A 129 2.70 -0.55 9.81
C ALA A 129 2.21 -1.85 10.48
N ASN A 130 1.01 -1.82 11.04
CA ASN A 130 0.34 -2.95 11.68
C ASN A 130 -0.59 -3.74 10.73
N GLY A 131 -0.56 -3.44 9.43
CA GLY A 131 -1.33 -4.15 8.39
C GLY A 131 -2.85 -3.92 8.39
N LYS A 132 -3.41 -3.04 9.24
CA LYS A 132 -4.88 -2.92 9.37
C LYS A 132 -5.58 -2.41 8.11
N ALA A 133 -5.01 -1.43 7.41
CA ALA A 133 -5.59 -0.94 6.15
C ALA A 133 -5.55 -2.03 5.05
N LEU A 134 -4.41 -2.71 4.92
CA LEU A 134 -4.25 -3.85 4.00
C LEU A 134 -5.24 -4.97 4.30
N GLN A 135 -5.46 -5.31 5.57
CA GLN A 135 -6.48 -6.29 5.94
C GLN A 135 -7.86 -5.90 5.41
N GLY A 136 -8.24 -4.62 5.53
CA GLY A 136 -9.49 -4.14 4.95
C GLY A 136 -9.57 -4.31 3.43
N LEU A 137 -8.46 -4.16 2.70
CA LEU A 137 -8.43 -4.40 1.25
C LEU A 137 -8.47 -5.90 0.90
N ILE A 138 -7.80 -6.73 1.70
CA ILE A 138 -7.83 -8.19 1.58
C ILE A 138 -9.26 -8.69 1.80
N ASP A 139 -9.94 -8.26 2.86
CA ASP A 139 -11.33 -8.63 3.14
C ASP A 139 -12.27 -8.24 1.98
N ILE A 140 -12.01 -7.10 1.33
CA ILE A 140 -12.77 -6.66 0.16
C ILE A 140 -12.54 -7.60 -1.03
N CYS A 141 -11.30 -8.04 -1.27
CA CYS A 141 -10.99 -9.05 -2.29
C CYS A 141 -11.69 -10.38 -1.98
N ASP A 142 -11.64 -10.83 -0.73
CA ASP A 142 -12.30 -12.07 -0.28
C ASP A 142 -13.81 -12.01 -0.50
N HIS A 143 -14.46 -10.90 -0.11
CA HIS A 143 -15.89 -10.68 -0.36
C HIS A 143 -16.25 -10.67 -1.85
N ALA A 144 -15.34 -10.23 -2.71
CA ALA A 144 -15.52 -10.24 -4.17
C ALA A 144 -15.22 -11.60 -4.81
N GLY A 145 -14.63 -12.54 -4.07
CA GLY A 145 -14.07 -13.78 -4.60
C GLY A 145 -12.82 -13.56 -5.46
N ALA A 146 -12.22 -12.38 -5.41
CA ALA A 146 -11.02 -12.03 -6.16
C ALA A 146 -9.77 -12.67 -5.52
N THR A 147 -8.76 -12.96 -6.33
CA THR A 147 -7.47 -13.48 -5.83
C THR A 147 -6.52 -12.33 -5.54
N VAL A 148 -6.01 -12.22 -4.30
CA VAL A 148 -4.85 -11.37 -4.01
C VAL A 148 -3.59 -12.06 -4.54
N ALA A 149 -3.08 -11.57 -5.68
CA ALA A 149 -1.93 -12.16 -6.37
C ALA A 149 -0.59 -11.62 -5.87
N GLY A 150 -0.60 -10.50 -5.14
CA GLY A 150 0.57 -9.88 -4.55
C GLY A 150 0.21 -8.64 -3.75
N ILE A 151 1.12 -8.23 -2.86
CA ILE A 151 1.03 -6.99 -2.09
C ILE A 151 2.34 -6.23 -2.27
N GLY A 152 2.29 -5.03 -2.83
CA GLY A 152 3.44 -4.14 -2.99
C GLY A 152 3.35 -2.95 -2.04
N ILE A 153 4.40 -2.71 -1.26
CA ILE A 153 4.44 -1.62 -0.27
C ILE A 153 5.66 -0.73 -0.53
N ALA A 154 5.48 0.58 -0.57
CA ALA A 154 6.62 1.48 -0.70
C ALA A 154 7.49 1.42 0.57
N ILE A 155 6.92 1.68 1.74
CA ILE A 155 7.67 1.71 3.01
C ILE A 155 7.02 0.80 4.07
N GLU A 156 7.70 -0.26 4.46
CA GLU A 156 7.32 -1.12 5.58
C GLU A 156 8.07 -0.70 6.86
N LYS A 157 7.36 -0.59 7.98
CA LYS A 157 7.94 -0.47 9.31
C LYS A 157 8.10 -1.86 9.90
N GLY A 158 9.22 -2.51 9.58
CA GLY A 158 9.51 -3.91 9.90
C GLY A 158 9.42 -4.21 11.40
N PHE A 159 9.78 -3.25 12.26
CA PHE A 159 9.67 -3.39 13.72
C PHE A 159 8.21 -3.41 14.26
N GLN A 160 7.19 -3.25 13.41
CA GLN A 160 5.78 -3.31 13.82
C GLN A 160 5.09 -4.66 13.51
N GLY A 161 5.77 -5.60 12.83
CA GLY A 161 5.30 -6.98 12.62
C GLY A 161 4.13 -7.17 11.65
N GLY A 162 3.62 -6.10 11.02
CA GLY A 162 2.52 -6.21 10.05
C GLY A 162 2.91 -6.98 8.79
N GLY A 163 4.13 -6.77 8.28
CA GLY A 163 4.64 -7.52 7.13
C GLY A 163 4.95 -8.97 7.45
N ASP A 164 5.49 -9.26 8.64
CA ASP A 164 5.72 -10.63 9.09
C ASP A 164 4.40 -11.42 9.15
N SER A 165 3.34 -10.82 9.71
CA SER A 165 2.01 -11.44 9.77
C SER A 165 1.43 -11.77 8.37
N LEU A 166 1.64 -10.87 7.39
CA LEU A 166 1.17 -11.11 6.01
C LEU A 166 1.96 -12.22 5.32
N ARG A 167 3.29 -12.25 5.50
CA ARG A 167 4.15 -13.31 4.97
C ARG A 167 3.82 -14.67 5.61
N GLU A 168 3.59 -14.72 6.92
CA GLU A 168 3.15 -15.93 7.64
C GLU A 168 1.79 -16.44 7.16
N ALA A 169 0.88 -15.53 6.78
CA ALA A 169 -0.41 -15.88 6.19
C ALA A 169 -0.31 -16.38 4.73
N GLY A 170 0.89 -16.37 4.13
CA GLY A 170 1.17 -16.89 2.80
C GLY A 170 1.03 -15.88 1.66
N TYR A 171 0.91 -14.59 1.96
CA TYR A 171 0.89 -13.55 0.93
C TYR A 171 2.29 -13.28 0.37
N ASP A 172 2.38 -13.10 -0.94
CA ASP A 172 3.58 -12.58 -1.61
C ASP A 172 3.66 -11.06 -1.39
N LEU A 173 4.42 -10.66 -0.36
CA LEU A 173 4.60 -9.28 0.06
C LEU A 173 5.98 -8.77 -0.37
N ASP A 174 5.99 -7.78 -1.27
CA ASP A 174 7.18 -7.05 -1.70
C ASP A 174 7.18 -5.60 -1.18
N SER A 175 8.03 -5.35 -0.20
CA SER A 175 8.21 -4.04 0.41
C SER A 175 9.51 -3.42 -0.09
N LEU A 176 9.40 -2.27 -0.78
CA LEU A 176 10.55 -1.64 -1.43
C LEU A 176 11.54 -1.04 -0.43
N ALA A 177 11.10 -0.54 0.72
CA ALA A 177 11.99 -0.15 1.81
C ALA A 177 11.44 -0.69 3.13
N ILE A 178 12.19 -1.56 3.80
CA ILE A 178 11.80 -2.10 5.11
C ILE A 178 12.64 -1.42 6.18
N VAL A 179 12.04 -0.52 6.95
CA VAL A 179 12.69 0.16 8.08
C VAL A 179 12.73 -0.77 9.29
N ASP A 180 13.92 -1.21 9.68
CA ASP A 180 14.13 -2.09 10.84
C ASP A 180 14.23 -1.31 12.15
N ALA A 181 14.84 -0.11 12.12
CA ALA A 181 14.86 0.79 13.26
C ALA A 181 15.03 2.25 12.82
N MET A 182 14.50 3.17 13.62
CA MET A 182 14.70 4.61 13.46
C MET A 182 14.61 5.34 14.79
N ASP A 183 15.38 6.41 14.97
CA ASP A 183 15.42 7.18 16.22
C ASP A 183 15.18 8.68 15.95
N PRO A 184 14.19 9.32 16.62
CA PRO A 184 13.90 10.74 16.44
C PRO A 184 14.91 11.68 17.11
N VAL A 185 15.80 11.20 17.98
CA VAL A 185 16.80 12.00 18.70
C VAL A 185 18.02 12.28 17.82
N ASP A 186 18.55 11.25 17.17
CA ASP A 186 19.71 11.36 16.28
C ASP A 186 19.34 11.30 14.78
N CYS A 187 18.05 11.12 14.47
CA CYS A 187 17.51 10.99 13.11
C CYS A 187 18.08 9.78 12.32
N SER A 188 18.60 8.77 13.00
CA SER A 188 19.08 7.55 12.37
C SER A 188 17.93 6.71 11.82
N ILE A 189 18.17 6.04 10.69
CA ILE A 189 17.28 5.07 10.06
C ILE A 189 18.13 3.89 9.59
N SER A 190 17.65 2.68 9.82
CA SER A 190 18.27 1.45 9.31
C SER A 190 17.23 0.61 8.56
N PHE A 191 17.69 -0.04 7.49
CA PHE A 191 16.84 -0.85 6.62
C PHE A 191 17.22 -2.33 6.70
N ARG A 192 16.21 -3.19 6.52
CA ARG A 192 16.38 -4.65 6.41
C ARG A 192 17.02 -4.97 5.06
N LYS A 193 18.06 -5.80 5.08
CA LYS A 193 18.78 -6.27 3.88
C LYS A 193 18.22 -7.58 3.35
#